data_AF-A0A959FTF2-F1
#
_entry.id   AF-A0A959FTF2-F1
#
_cell.length_a   1.000
_cell.length_b   1.000
_cell.length_c   1.000
_cell.angle_alpha   90.00
_cell.angle_beta   90.00
_cell.angle_gamma   90.00
#
_symmetry.space_group_name_H-M   'P 1'
#
loop_
_entity.id
_entity.type
_entity.pdbx_description
1 polymer ?
#
loop_
_entity_poly.entity_id
_entity_poly.type
_entity_poly.pdbx_seq_one_letter_code
_entity_poly.pdbx_strand_id
1 'polypeptide(L)' 'NLVGGEISEYTRLMADAREQAIDRMVADAERLDADAIINVRFMTAMVMQGCSEILAYGTAVRLK' A
#
# COMPACT_ATOMS: atom_id res chain seq x y z
N ASN A 1 -26.03 19.34 -2.97
CA ASN A 1 -26.14 17.87 -3.15
C ASN A 1 -24.88 17.21 -2.66
N LEU A 2 -24.83 16.95 -1.35
CA LEU A 2 -23.80 16.13 -0.72
C LEU A 2 -24.20 14.67 -0.94
N VAL A 3 -23.88 14.10 -2.10
CA VAL A 3 -23.90 12.64 -2.28
C VAL A 3 -22.58 12.16 -1.67
N GLY A 4 -22.54 12.21 -0.33
CA GLY A 4 -21.43 11.77 0.50
C GLY A 4 -21.62 10.29 0.79
N GLY A 5 -20.67 9.48 0.36
CA GLY A 5 -20.71 8.04 0.57
C GLY A 5 -19.95 7.37 -0.55
N GLU A 6 -18.63 7.54 -0.57
CA GLU A 6 -17.69 6.74 -1.35
C GLU A 6 -17.85 6.75 -2.88
N ILE A 7 -16.82 7.19 -3.60
CA ILE A 7 -16.75 6.96 -5.05
C ILE A 7 -16.24 5.53 -5.22
N SER A 8 -17.13 4.58 -5.51
CA SER A 8 -16.79 3.15 -5.59
C SER A 8 -15.59 2.84 -6.48
N GLU A 9 -15.50 3.51 -7.65
CA GLU A 9 -14.34 3.41 -8.55
C GLU A 9 -13.06 3.96 -7.92
N TYR A 10 -13.14 5.03 -7.13
CA TYR A 10 -11.99 5.58 -6.40
C TYR A 10 -11.54 4.64 -5.28
N THR A 11 -12.47 4.03 -4.55
CA THR A 11 -12.15 3.01 -3.55
C THR A 11 -11.50 1.80 -4.19
N ARG A 12 -12.05 1.31 -5.31
CA ARG A 12 -11.46 0.21 -6.07
C ARG A 12 -10.06 0.55 -6.54
N LEU A 13 -9.85 1.75 -7.09
CA LEU A 13 -8.53 2.23 -7.50
C LEU A 13 -7.54 2.26 -6.34
N MET A 14 -7.95 2.76 -5.17
CA MET A 14 -7.11 2.78 -3.97
C MET A 14 -6.84 1.36 -3.44
N ALA A 15 -7.77 0.42 -3.60
CA ALA A 15 -7.54 -0.98 -3.26
C ALA A 15 -6.51 -1.62 -4.20
N ASP A 16 -6.65 -1.43 -5.51
CA ASP A 16 -5.72 -1.96 -6.51
C ASP A 16 -4.31 -1.37 -6.32
N ALA A 17 -4.21 -0.06 -6.04
CA ALA A 17 -2.94 0.60 -5.78
C ALA A 17 -2.28 0.12 -4.48
N ARG A 18 -3.07 -0.17 -3.44
CA ARG A 18 -2.55 -0.74 -2.18
C ARG A 18 -1.98 -2.13 -2.40
N GLU A 19 -2.66 -2.97 -3.18
CA GLU A 19 -2.19 -4.32 -3.48
C GLU A 19 -0.85 -4.27 -4.23
N GLN A 20 -0.75 -3.42 -5.25
CA GLN A 20 0.52 -3.22 -5.97
C GLN A 20 1.66 -2.72 -5.08
N ALA A 21 1.37 -1.88 -4.09
CA ALA A 21 2.39 -1.42 -3.13
C ALA A 21 2.85 -2.55 -2.22
N ILE A 22 1.93 -3.43 -1.80
CA ILE A 22 2.26 -4.63 -1.01
C ILE A 22 3.11 -5.60 -1.84
N ASP A 23 2.72 -5.90 -3.08
CA ASP A 23 3.47 -6.81 -3.95
C ASP A 23 4.92 -6.37 -4.13
N ARG A 24 5.15 -5.06 -4.31
CA ARG A 24 6.51 -4.50 -4.41
C ARG A 24 7.27 -4.65 -3.09
N MET A 25 6.63 -4.38 -1.95
CA MET A 25 7.26 -4.53 -0.64
C MET A 25 7.62 -5.99 -0.34
N VAL A 26 6.77 -6.94 -0.74
CA VAL A 26 7.03 -8.38 -0.61
C VAL A 26 8.19 -8.80 -1.50
N ALA A 27 8.18 -8.41 -2.79
CA ALA A 27 9.28 -8.71 -3.70
C ALA A 27 10.62 -8.12 -3.19
N ASP A 28 10.59 -6.94 -2.58
CA ASP A 28 11.77 -6.34 -1.96
C ASP A 28 12.27 -7.18 -0.77
N ALA A 29 11.38 -7.69 0.08
CA ALA A 29 11.72 -8.56 1.20
C ALA A 29 12.24 -9.94 0.75
N GLU A 30 11.64 -10.54 -0.27
CA GLU A 30 12.09 -11.81 -0.86
C GLU A 30 13.52 -11.70 -1.40
N ARG A 31 13.88 -10.58 -2.05
CA ARG A 31 15.25 -10.32 -2.51
C ARG A 31 16.26 -10.20 -1.36
N LEU A 32 15.81 -10.02 -0.12
CA LEU A 32 16.63 -9.96 1.08
C LEU A 32 16.67 -11.30 1.85
N ASP A 33 16.12 -12.39 1.29
CA ASP A 33 15.95 -13.69 1.96
C ASP A 33 15.18 -13.58 3.30
N ALA A 34 14.22 -12.65 3.39
CA ALA A 34 13.34 -12.51 4.53
C ALA A 34 12.14 -13.47 4.44
N ASP A 35 11.65 -13.95 5.59
CA ASP A 35 10.46 -14.81 5.70
C ASP A 35 9.24 -14.08 6.29
N ALA A 36 9.43 -12.83 6.75
CA ALA A 36 8.38 -11.97 7.25
C ALA A 36 8.71 -10.49 7.08
N ILE A 37 7.68 -9.64 7.05
CA ILE A 37 7.78 -8.19 7.16
C ILE A 37 7.00 -7.75 8.39
N ILE A 38 7.69 -7.13 9.35
CA ILE A 38 7.08 -6.67 10.61
C ILE A 38 6.94 -5.15 10.64
N ASN A 39 6.07 -4.64 11.52
CA ASN A 39 5.77 -3.21 11.64
C ASN A 39 5.39 -2.59 10.29
N VAL A 40 4.55 -3.29 9.52
CA VAL A 40 3.99 -2.81 8.25
C VAL A 40 3.13 -1.58 8.51
N ARG A 41 3.36 -0.53 7.72
CA ARG A 41 2.63 0.73 7.76
C ARG A 41 2.25 1.16 6.36
N PHE A 42 1.09 1.78 6.27
CA PHE A 42 0.60 2.42 5.06
C PHE A 42 0.57 3.92 5.26
N MET A 43 1.01 4.66 4.24
CA MET A 43 0.84 6.11 4.17
C MET A 43 0.19 6.47 2.85
N THR A 44 -0.71 7.43 2.88
CA THR A 44 -1.35 7.97 1.69
C THR A 44 -1.06 9.46 1.59
N ALA A 45 -0.72 9.94 0.41
CA ALA A 45 -0.49 11.35 0.16
C ALA A 45 -1.20 11.78 -1.12
N MET A 46 -1.77 12.99 -1.11
CA MET A 46 -2.33 13.57 -2.32
C MET A 46 -1.20 14.20 -3.13
N VAL A 47 -0.92 13.66 -4.32
CA VAL A 47 0.22 14.10 -5.14
C VAL A 47 -0.20 15.22 -6.11
N MET A 48 -1.44 15.17 -6.60
CA MET A 48 -2.06 16.19 -7.44
C MET A 48 -3.58 16.14 -7.28
N GLN A 49 -4.29 17.14 -7.81
CA GLN A 49 -5.76 17.17 -7.74
C GLN A 49 -6.35 15.89 -8.35
N GLY A 50 -7.00 15.07 -7.51
CA GLY A 50 -7.60 13.79 -7.93
C GLY A 50 -6.63 12.61 -8.02
N CYS A 51 -5.35 12.75 -7.67
CA CYS A 51 -4.38 11.66 -7.61
C CYS A 51 -3.85 11.47 -6.19
N SER A 52 -3.93 10.23 -5.71
CA SER A 52 -3.41 9.82 -4.41
C SER A 52 -2.33 8.76 -4.60
N GLU A 53 -1.27 8.87 -3.83
CA GLU A 53 -0.24 7.86 -3.67
C GLU A 53 -0.55 6.96 -2.48
N ILE A 54 -0.12 5.70 -2.56
CA ILE A 54 -0.09 4.75 -1.46
C ILE A 54 1.35 4.24 -1.32
N LEU A 55 1.91 4.42 -0.13
CA LEU A 55 3.21 3.89 0.28
C LEU A 55 2.99 2.77 1.29
N ALA A 56 3.57 1.59 1.02
CA ALA A 56 3.65 0.49 1.97
C ALA A 56 5.12 0.28 2.37
N TYR A 57 5.39 0.20 3.67
CA TYR A 57 6.75 -0.06 4.18
C TYR A 57 6.71 -0.85 5.49
N GLY A 58 7.81 -1.53 5.79
CA GLY A 58 7.99 -2.30 7.02
C GLY A 58 9.44 -2.77 7.15
N THR A 59 9.69 -3.66 8.10
CA THR A 59 11.02 -4.25 8.34
C THR A 59 11.02 -5.70 7.90
N ALA A 60 11.82 -6.01 6.88
CA ALA A 60 12.08 -7.39 6.47
C ALA A 60 12.92 -8.11 7.53
N VAL A 61 12.48 -9.29 7.96
CA VAL A 61 13.13 -10.10 8.99
C VAL A 61 13.18 -11.57 8.60
N ARG A 62 14.09 -12.32 9.24
CA ARG A 62 14.09 -13.78 9.23
C ARG A 62 13.78 -14.28 10.64
N LEU A 63 12.70 -15.02 10.79
CA LEU A 63 12.29 -15.61 12.05
C LEU A 63 13.14 -16.88 12.32
N LYS A 64 13.26 -17.27 13.59
CA LYS A 64 14.01 -18.45 14.04
C LYS A 64 13.06 -19.50 14.57
#